data_AF-A0A6A5GMA8-F1
#
_entry.id   AF-A0A6A5GMA8-F1
#
_cell.length_a   1.000
_cell.length_b   1.000
_cell.length_c   1.000
_cell.angle_alpha   90.00
_cell.angle_beta   90.00
_cell.angle_gamma   90.00
#
_symmetry.space_group_name_H-M   'P 1'
#
loop_
_entity.id
_entity.type
_entity.pdbx_description
1 polymer ?
#
loop_
_entity_poly.entity_id
_entity_poly.type
_entity_poly.pdbx_seq_one_letter_code
_entity_poly.pdbx_strand_id
1 'polypeptide(L)'
;MKLPIPIGIPLLLLLAQLVYPAAIVVKRTTDTERNQLVAQVNNMRSQVATKKNISNMHELSYDMDLERQAQTMNCNSPPTGPFMVVSVLSKKWQAEINAAPYAGLFGPQQTRIGCAKLNLDCSVGACLIGPQSNISKNDFTKGEPGSNCPNGKASSGLCRGASGNFRGVRKARQIGWEW
;
A
#
# COMPACT_ATOMS: atom_id res chain seq x y z
N MET A 1 -51.16 46.89 32.46
CA MET A 1 -50.24 47.30 31.36
C MET A 1 -49.37 46.08 31.03
N LYS A 2 -49.46 45.55 29.81
CA LYS A 2 -48.72 44.34 29.37
C LYS A 2 -47.40 44.78 28.73
N LEU A 3 -46.28 44.27 29.26
CA LEU A 3 -44.93 44.49 28.71
C LEU A 3 -44.78 43.77 27.36
N PRO A 4 -44.21 44.39 26.31
CA PRO A 4 -43.86 43.68 25.08
C PRO A 4 -42.59 42.84 25.28
N ILE A 5 -42.67 41.56 24.90
CA ILE A 5 -41.56 40.61 24.90
C ILE A 5 -40.63 40.95 23.72
N PRO A 6 -39.29 41.07 23.90
CA PRO A 6 -38.39 41.40 22.81
C PRO A 6 -38.14 40.16 21.93
N ILE A 7 -38.63 40.20 20.69
CA ILE A 7 -38.56 39.14 19.68
C ILE A 7 -37.14 39.05 19.05
N GLY A 8 -36.16 39.82 19.55
CA GLY A 8 -34.81 39.92 18.97
C GLY A 8 -33.80 38.87 19.45
N ILE A 9 -34.06 38.17 20.56
CA ILE A 9 -33.10 37.24 21.18
C ILE A 9 -33.04 35.85 20.50
N PRO A 10 -34.12 35.25 19.98
CA PRO A 10 -34.03 33.93 19.37
C PRO A 10 -33.35 33.93 17.98
N LEU A 11 -33.30 35.07 17.28
CA LEU A 11 -32.69 35.16 15.95
C LEU A 11 -31.14 35.16 16.01
N LEU A 12 -30.55 35.65 17.11
CA LEU A 12 -29.10 35.70 17.29
C LEU A 12 -28.48 34.32 17.60
N LEU A 13 -29.25 33.42 18.22
CA LEU A 13 -28.80 32.06 18.58
C LEU A 13 -28.79 31.09 17.39
N LEU A 14 -29.58 31.36 16.34
CA LEU A 14 -29.62 30.55 15.12
C LEU A 14 -28.38 30.74 14.23
N LEU A 15 -27.71 31.89 14.30
CA LEU A 15 -26.50 32.16 13.50
C LEU A 15 -25.23 31.53 14.09
N ALA A 16 -25.20 31.21 15.39
CA ALA A 16 -24.05 30.61 16.06
C ALA A 16 -23.81 29.12 15.70
N GLN A 17 -24.80 28.44 15.10
CA GLN A 17 -24.69 27.02 14.72
C GLN A 17 -24.16 26.80 13.30
N LEU A 18 -23.98 27.86 12.50
CA LEU A 18 -23.52 27.75 11.11
C LEU A 18 -21.99 27.84 10.94
N VAL A 19 -21.23 27.97 12.05
CA VAL A 19 -19.76 28.08 12.02
C VAL A 19 -19.07 26.84 12.61
N TYR A 20 -19.69 25.67 12.53
CA TYR A 20 -18.93 24.44 12.74
C TYR A 20 -18.14 24.14 11.47
N PRO A 21 -16.80 24.25 11.46
CA PRO A 21 -16.04 23.71 10.35
C PRO A 21 -16.35 22.21 10.32
N ALA A 22 -17.00 21.75 9.25
CA ALA A 22 -17.12 20.33 8.98
C ALA A 22 -15.69 19.78 8.98
N ALA A 23 -15.38 18.92 9.95
CA ALA A 23 -14.08 18.26 9.97
C ALA A 23 -13.93 17.54 8.62
N ILE A 24 -12.98 17.96 7.80
CA ILE A 24 -12.63 17.25 6.56
C ILE A 24 -12.06 15.90 7.02
N VAL A 25 -12.91 14.89 7.09
CA VAL A 25 -12.47 13.52 7.36
C VAL A 25 -11.73 13.06 6.12
N VAL A 26 -10.42 13.24 6.11
CA VAL A 26 -9.53 12.62 5.12
C VAL A 26 -9.74 11.11 5.25
N LYS A 27 -10.30 10.45 4.23
CA LYS A 27 -10.54 9.00 4.21
C LYS A 27 -9.20 8.26 4.28
N ARG A 28 -8.77 7.92 5.49
CA ARG A 28 -7.57 7.10 5.75
C ARG A 28 -7.76 5.72 5.15
N THR A 29 -6.72 5.20 4.51
CA THR A 29 -6.69 3.79 4.07
C THR A 29 -6.82 2.90 5.30
N THR A 30 -7.66 1.87 5.20
CA THR A 30 -7.93 0.91 6.26
C THR A 30 -6.94 -0.26 6.20
N ASP A 31 -6.75 -0.94 7.33
CA ASP A 31 -5.91 -2.14 7.39
C ASP A 31 -6.45 -3.25 6.47
N THR A 32 -7.77 -3.32 6.29
CA THR A 32 -8.41 -4.22 5.31
C THR A 32 -7.97 -3.90 3.88
N GLU A 33 -8.01 -2.64 3.46
CA GLU A 33 -7.57 -2.23 2.11
C GLU A 33 -6.07 -2.50 1.91
N ARG A 34 -5.23 -2.26 2.92
CA ARG A 34 -3.79 -2.58 2.89
C ARG A 34 -3.55 -4.08 2.71
N ASN A 35 -4.22 -4.90 3.51
CA ASN A 35 -4.10 -6.36 3.45
C ASN A 35 -4.61 -6.92 2.13
N GLN A 36 -5.71 -6.39 1.59
CA GLN A 36 -6.23 -6.77 0.28
C GLN A 36 -5.22 -6.44 -0.83
N LEU A 37 -4.58 -5.27 -0.78
CA LEU A 37 -3.54 -4.88 -1.74
C LEU A 37 -2.36 -5.86 -1.69
N VAL A 38 -1.81 -6.14 -0.51
CA VAL A 38 -0.68 -7.07 -0.37
C VAL A 38 -1.04 -8.48 -0.84
N ALA A 39 -2.23 -8.97 -0.47
CA ALA A 39 -2.70 -10.28 -0.90
C ALA A 39 -2.79 -10.38 -2.43
N GLN A 40 -3.34 -9.36 -3.09
CA GLN A 40 -3.43 -9.32 -4.56
C GLN A 40 -2.04 -9.30 -5.21
N VAL A 41 -1.12 -8.47 -4.72
CA VAL A 41 0.24 -8.38 -5.25
C VAL A 41 1.01 -9.68 -5.03
N ASN A 42 0.92 -10.30 -3.86
CA ASN A 42 1.58 -11.57 -3.58
C ASN A 42 1.01 -12.72 -4.42
N ASN A 43 -0.29 -12.75 -4.67
CA ASN A 43 -0.88 -13.72 -5.60
C ASN A 43 -0.27 -13.55 -7.00
N MET A 44 -0.14 -12.31 -7.49
CA MET A 44 0.49 -12.05 -8.78
C MET A 44 1.97 -12.47 -8.79
N ARG A 45 2.72 -12.15 -7.74
CA ARG A 45 4.13 -12.56 -7.59
C ARG A 45 4.28 -14.08 -7.62
N SER A 46 3.36 -14.82 -6.98
CA SER A 46 3.33 -16.28 -7.02
C SER A 46 3.06 -16.81 -8.44
N GLN A 47 2.08 -16.24 -9.15
CA GLN A 47 1.83 -16.61 -10.55
C GLN A 47 3.03 -16.34 -11.46
N VAL A 48 3.70 -15.19 -11.31
CA VAL A 48 4.89 -14.84 -12.08
C VAL A 48 6.05 -15.78 -11.74
N ALA A 49 6.27 -16.09 -10.45
CA ALA A 49 7.30 -17.03 -10.03
C ALA A 49 7.12 -18.40 -10.67
N THR A 50 5.89 -18.93 -10.68
CA THR A 50 5.54 -20.18 -11.35
C THR A 50 5.75 -20.09 -12.86
N LYS A 51 5.16 -19.10 -13.53
CA LYS A 51 5.22 -18.96 -15.01
C LYS A 51 6.63 -18.71 -15.54
N LYS A 52 7.48 -18.04 -14.76
CA LYS A 52 8.85 -17.68 -15.16
C LYS A 52 9.91 -18.55 -14.50
N ASN A 53 9.50 -19.55 -13.72
CA ASN A 53 10.37 -20.47 -12.98
C ASN A 53 11.40 -19.73 -12.11
N ILE A 54 10.91 -18.85 -11.22
CA ILE A 54 11.72 -18.04 -10.30
C ILE A 54 11.65 -18.64 -8.90
N SER A 55 12.78 -19.07 -8.36
CA SER A 55 12.86 -19.82 -7.11
C SER A 55 13.01 -18.97 -5.85
N ASN A 56 13.44 -17.71 -5.99
CA ASN A 56 13.79 -16.81 -4.88
C ASN A 56 12.84 -15.61 -4.71
N MET A 57 11.62 -15.69 -5.23
CA MET A 57 10.62 -14.60 -5.15
C MET A 57 10.06 -14.48 -3.72
N HIS A 58 10.26 -13.35 -3.06
CA HIS A 58 9.78 -13.11 -1.70
C HIS A 58 8.33 -12.64 -1.64
N GLU A 59 7.62 -12.97 -0.56
CA GLU A 59 6.36 -12.32 -0.19
C GLU A 59 6.62 -10.88 0.22
N LEU A 60 5.71 -9.99 -0.18
CA LEU A 60 5.64 -8.64 0.34
C LEU A 60 4.85 -8.60 1.64
N SER A 61 5.28 -7.72 2.53
CA SER A 61 4.52 -7.25 3.69
C SER A 61 4.15 -5.78 3.50
N TYR A 62 3.05 -5.33 4.13
CA TYR A 62 2.73 -3.90 4.09
C TYR A 62 3.63 -3.14 5.07
N ASP A 63 4.26 -2.07 4.61
CA ASP A 63 5.17 -1.25 5.39
C ASP A 63 4.59 0.17 5.52
N MET A 64 4.26 0.54 6.77
CA MET A 64 3.65 1.84 7.08
C MET A 64 4.63 3.01 6.90
N ASP A 65 5.94 2.76 7.02
CA ASP A 65 6.95 3.79 6.80
C ASP A 65 7.12 4.08 5.30
N LEU A 66 6.99 3.05 4.45
CA LEU A 66 6.87 3.22 3.00
C LEU A 66 5.56 3.92 2.61
N GLU A 67 4.43 3.63 3.26
CA GLU A 67 3.18 4.39 3.03
C GLU A 67 3.37 5.87 3.38
N ARG A 68 4.00 6.17 4.54
CA ARG A 68 4.23 7.55 4.96
C ARG A 68 5.14 8.30 3.99
N GLN A 69 6.19 7.66 3.50
CA GLN A 69 7.06 8.24 2.46
C GLN A 69 6.32 8.38 1.13
N ALA A 70 5.41 7.46 0.81
CA ALA A 70 4.58 7.58 -0.37
C ALA A 70 3.64 8.80 -0.28
N GLN A 71 3.16 9.15 0.92
CA GLN A 71 2.30 10.32 1.14
C GLN A 71 3.03 11.65 0.91
N THR A 72 4.36 11.67 1.02
CA THR A 72 5.16 12.88 0.82
C THR A 72 5.61 13.08 -0.63
N MET A 73 5.22 12.19 -1.54
CA MET A 73 5.60 12.29 -2.95
C MET A 73 4.97 13.51 -3.61
N ASN A 74 5.81 14.31 -4.27
CA ASN A 74 5.38 15.37 -5.17
C ASN A 74 5.97 15.10 -6.57
N CYS A 75 5.34 15.62 -7.62
CA CYS A 75 5.71 15.27 -9.00
C CYS A 75 7.10 15.82 -9.42
N ASN A 76 7.63 16.77 -8.66
CA ASN A 76 8.88 17.46 -8.98
C ASN A 76 10.10 16.80 -8.31
N SER A 77 9.87 15.95 -7.31
CA SER A 77 10.93 15.36 -6.49
C SER A 77 10.48 13.97 -6.04
N PRO A 78 10.71 12.92 -6.86
CA PRO A 78 10.43 11.56 -6.45
C PRO A 78 11.26 11.20 -5.21
N PRO A 79 10.69 10.42 -4.27
CA PRO A 79 11.40 10.04 -3.07
C PRO A 79 12.59 9.15 -3.43
N THR A 80 13.71 9.37 -2.75
CA THR A 80 14.92 8.56 -2.89
C THR A 80 15.11 7.70 -1.65
N GLY A 81 15.63 6.49 -1.83
CA GLY A 81 15.86 5.57 -0.73
C GLY A 81 16.00 4.12 -1.18
N PRO A 82 16.05 3.17 -0.23
CA PRO A 82 16.11 1.74 -0.52
C PRO A 82 14.73 1.21 -0.94
N PHE A 83 14.17 1.77 -2.01
CA PHE A 83 12.88 1.41 -2.59
C PHE A 83 12.75 1.96 -4.02
N MET A 84 11.84 1.40 -4.80
CA MET A 84 11.40 1.92 -6.09
C MET A 84 9.98 2.48 -5.99
N VAL A 85 9.66 3.41 -6.89
CA VAL A 85 8.31 3.91 -7.10
C VAL A 85 7.59 3.01 -8.12
N VAL A 86 6.39 2.54 -7.80
CA VAL A 86 5.55 1.70 -8.67
C VAL A 86 4.15 2.29 -8.79
N SER A 87 3.74 2.51 -10.03
CA SER A 87 2.39 2.97 -10.39
C SER A 87 1.42 1.80 -10.29
N VAL A 88 0.55 1.76 -9.27
CA VAL A 88 -0.43 0.66 -9.12
C VAL A 88 -1.69 0.88 -9.98
N LEU A 89 -1.81 2.05 -10.60
CA LEU A 89 -3.02 2.46 -11.31
C LEU A 89 -2.77 2.67 -12.80
N SER A 90 -2.84 1.60 -13.58
CA SER A 90 -3.70 1.65 -14.76
C SER A 90 -4.15 0.24 -15.12
N LYS A 91 -5.37 0.11 -15.64
CA LYS A 91 -6.00 -1.16 -16.06
C LYS A 91 -5.33 -1.82 -17.29
N LYS A 92 -4.00 -1.78 -17.38
CA LYS A 92 -3.15 -2.51 -18.36
C LYS A 92 -2.27 -3.57 -17.68
N TRP A 93 -2.79 -4.18 -16.61
CA TRP A 93 -2.17 -5.25 -15.81
C TRP A 93 -1.69 -6.49 -16.59
N GLN A 94 -2.12 -6.69 -17.84
CA GLN A 94 -1.68 -7.82 -18.66
C GLN A 94 -0.56 -7.48 -19.66
N ALA A 95 -0.42 -6.21 -20.04
CA ALA A 95 0.60 -5.79 -21.00
C ALA A 95 2.00 -5.73 -20.35
N GLU A 96 2.09 -5.31 -19.08
CA GLU A 96 3.37 -5.17 -18.37
C GLU A 96 3.98 -6.50 -17.91
N ILE A 97 3.16 -7.51 -17.57
CA ILE A 97 3.64 -8.87 -17.25
C ILE A 97 4.39 -9.50 -18.44
N ASN A 98 3.99 -9.13 -19.67
CA ASN A 98 4.66 -9.56 -20.90
C ASN A 98 5.83 -8.65 -21.30
N ALA A 99 5.79 -7.36 -20.94
CA ALA A 99 6.79 -6.38 -21.37
C ALA A 99 8.01 -6.28 -20.44
N ALA A 100 7.89 -6.55 -19.13
CA ALA A 100 9.03 -6.44 -18.22
C ALA A 100 8.88 -7.32 -16.95
N PRO A 101 9.52 -8.50 -16.89
CA PRO A 101 9.72 -9.20 -15.61
C PRO A 101 10.53 -8.35 -14.59
N TYR A 102 11.13 -7.23 -15.04
CA TYR A 102 11.90 -6.26 -14.24
C TYR A 102 11.08 -5.11 -13.67
N ALA A 103 9.75 -5.13 -13.82
CA ALA A 103 8.91 -4.13 -13.15
C ALA A 103 9.15 -4.21 -11.64
N GLY A 104 9.21 -3.04 -10.98
CA GLY A 104 9.49 -2.93 -9.54
C GLY A 104 8.70 -3.91 -8.68
N LEU A 105 7.44 -4.14 -9.05
CA LEU A 105 6.49 -5.05 -8.41
C LEU A 105 6.92 -6.53 -8.39
N PHE A 106 7.74 -6.97 -9.35
CA PHE A 106 8.14 -8.36 -9.56
C PHE A 106 9.61 -8.63 -9.23
N GLY A 107 10.30 -7.66 -8.61
CA GLY A 107 11.64 -7.90 -8.07
C GLY A 107 11.60 -9.00 -7.00
N PRO A 108 12.34 -10.12 -7.17
CA PRO A 108 12.25 -11.27 -6.28
C PRO A 108 12.80 -10.98 -4.88
N GLN A 109 13.72 -10.04 -4.73
CA GLN A 109 14.28 -9.65 -3.43
C GLN A 109 13.49 -8.53 -2.72
N GLN A 110 12.45 -8.00 -3.36
CA GLN A 110 11.54 -7.06 -2.70
C GLN A 110 10.72 -7.78 -1.63
N THR A 111 10.55 -7.17 -0.45
CA THR A 111 9.91 -7.79 0.72
C THR A 111 8.86 -6.90 1.39
N ARG A 112 8.75 -5.63 0.96
CA ARG A 112 7.86 -4.65 1.58
C ARG A 112 7.27 -3.67 0.58
N ILE A 113 6.03 -3.26 0.81
CA ILE A 113 5.30 -2.30 -0.03
C ILE A 113 4.48 -1.35 0.83
N GLY A 114 4.41 -0.08 0.47
CA GLY A 114 3.53 0.91 1.09
C GLY A 114 3.00 1.89 0.06
N CYS A 115 1.74 2.30 0.17
CA CYS A 115 1.03 3.00 -0.90
C CYS A 115 0.25 4.20 -0.37
N ALA A 116 0.33 5.32 -1.09
CA ALA A 116 -0.48 6.50 -0.81
C ALA A 116 -1.47 6.78 -1.93
N LYS A 117 -2.62 7.39 -1.58
CA LYS A 117 -3.55 7.93 -2.57
C LYS A 117 -2.86 9.07 -3.33
N LEU A 118 -3.15 9.16 -4.63
CA LEU A 118 -2.68 10.21 -5.52
C LEU A 118 -2.83 11.60 -4.92
N ASN A 119 -1.81 12.43 -5.11
CA ASN A 119 -2.07 13.83 -5.40
C ASN A 119 -2.50 13.95 -6.88
N LEU A 120 -3.64 14.61 -7.14
CA LEU A 120 -4.26 14.74 -8.46
C LEU A 120 -3.32 15.43 -9.48
N ASP A 121 -2.38 16.24 -8.99
CA ASP A 121 -1.37 16.94 -9.80
C ASP A 121 -0.43 15.98 -10.54
N CYS A 122 -0.25 14.73 -10.07
CA CYS A 122 0.70 13.79 -10.66
C CYS A 122 0.06 12.64 -11.46
N SER A 123 -1.27 12.50 -11.50
CA SER A 123 -2.01 11.41 -12.19
C SER A 123 -1.47 9.97 -12.01
N VAL A 124 -0.61 9.72 -11.02
CA VAL A 124 -0.01 8.40 -10.74
C VAL A 124 -0.11 8.11 -9.25
N GLY A 125 -0.91 7.11 -8.91
CA GLY A 125 -0.96 6.55 -7.56
C GLY A 125 0.24 5.67 -7.39
N ALA A 126 1.11 6.03 -6.47
CA ALA A 126 2.40 5.39 -6.36
C ALA A 126 2.54 4.65 -5.02
N CYS A 127 2.98 3.41 -5.16
CA CYS A 127 3.48 2.60 -4.07
C CYS A 127 5.00 2.66 -4.08
N LEU A 128 5.59 2.60 -2.90
CA LEU A 128 7.01 2.33 -2.74
C LEU A 128 7.20 0.85 -2.45
N ILE A 129 8.18 0.22 -3.11
CA ILE A 129 8.52 -1.19 -2.92
C ILE A 129 10.02 -1.34 -2.63
N GLY A 130 10.37 -2.02 -1.53
CA GLY A 130 11.74 -2.11 -1.02
C GLY A 130 12.16 -3.54 -0.63
N PRO A 131 13.48 -3.81 -0.50
CA PRO A 131 14.53 -2.82 -0.25
C PRO A 131 15.36 -2.37 -1.47
N GLN A 132 15.22 -2.98 -2.65
CA GLN A 132 16.09 -2.60 -3.79
C GLN A 132 15.53 -1.37 -4.50
N SER A 133 16.39 -0.40 -4.81
CA SER A 133 16.07 0.77 -5.63
C SER A 133 16.21 0.53 -7.13
N ASN A 134 16.76 -0.64 -7.52
CA ASN A 134 16.88 -1.09 -8.90
C ASN A 134 16.76 -2.62 -8.95
N ILE A 135 16.20 -3.15 -10.04
CA ILE A 135 16.13 -4.59 -10.30
C ILE A 135 16.97 -4.92 -11.53
N SER A 136 17.81 -5.94 -11.39
CA SER A 136 18.62 -6.50 -12.46
C SER A 136 18.18 -7.91 -12.82
N LYS A 137 18.68 -8.43 -13.94
CA LYS A 137 18.51 -9.84 -14.32
C LYS A 137 19.06 -10.81 -13.29
N ASN A 138 20.14 -10.43 -12.61
CA ASN A 138 20.87 -11.28 -11.67
C ASN A 138 20.12 -11.47 -10.36
N ASP A 139 19.11 -10.63 -10.07
CA ASP A 139 18.27 -10.80 -8.89
C ASP A 139 17.36 -12.04 -9.00
N PHE A 140 17.15 -12.57 -10.22
CA PHE A 140 16.25 -13.68 -10.49
C PHE A 140 16.99 -15.02 -10.52
N THR A 141 16.73 -15.87 -9.53
CA THR A 141 17.23 -17.25 -9.52
C THR A 141 16.22 -18.16 -10.20
N LYS A 142 16.69 -19.01 -11.12
CA LYS A 142 15.85 -20.02 -11.76
C LYS A 142 15.65 -21.24 -10.87
N GLY A 143 14.47 -21.81 -10.91
CA GLY A 143 14.13 -23.06 -10.22
C GLY A 143 12.70 -23.06 -9.69
N GLU A 144 12.32 -24.17 -9.06
CA GLU A 144 10.98 -24.33 -8.49
C GLU A 144 10.70 -23.17 -7.52
N PRO A 145 9.53 -22.51 -7.60
CA PRO A 145 9.14 -21.46 -6.68
C PRO A 145 9.34 -21.87 -5.22
N GLY A 146 10.11 -21.06 -4.50
CA GLY A 146 10.37 -21.24 -3.09
C GLY A 146 11.54 -22.17 -2.76
N SER A 147 12.21 -22.78 -3.75
CA SER A 147 13.34 -23.70 -3.52
C SER A 147 14.63 -23.00 -3.09
N ASN A 148 14.77 -21.70 -3.36
CA ASN A 148 15.96 -20.91 -3.03
C ASN A 148 15.64 -19.82 -1.99
N CYS A 149 14.80 -20.15 -1.01
CA CYS A 149 14.41 -19.22 0.05
C CYS A 149 15.35 -19.28 1.26
N PRO A 150 16.01 -18.18 1.62
CA PRO A 150 16.88 -18.16 2.79
C PRO A 150 16.12 -18.38 4.11
N ASN A 151 14.86 -17.92 4.17
CA ASN A 151 14.00 -18.04 5.37
C ASN A 151 12.85 -19.06 5.19
N GLY A 152 13.04 -20.00 4.25
CA GLY A 152 12.05 -21.01 3.89
C GLY A 152 10.86 -20.47 3.07
N LYS A 153 10.06 -21.44 2.62
CA LYS A 153 8.90 -21.25 1.74
C LYS A 153 7.63 -20.97 2.56
N ALA A 154 6.89 -19.95 2.17
CA ALA A 154 5.56 -19.64 2.70
C ALA A 154 4.48 -20.51 2.05
N SER A 155 3.26 -20.49 2.59
CA SER A 155 2.12 -21.24 2.03
C SER A 155 1.71 -20.77 0.63
N SER A 156 2.05 -19.54 0.24
CA SER A 156 1.87 -19.01 -1.12
C SER A 156 2.85 -19.58 -2.15
N GLY A 157 3.85 -20.34 -1.70
CA GLY A 157 4.95 -20.84 -2.51
C GLY A 157 6.12 -19.86 -2.69
N LEU A 158 5.98 -18.64 -2.15
CA LEU A 158 7.01 -17.60 -2.19
C LEU A 158 7.94 -17.68 -0.96
N CYS A 159 9.05 -16.95 -0.99
CA CYS A 159 10.00 -16.86 0.11
C CYS A 159 9.51 -15.95 1.22
N ARG A 160 9.71 -16.38 2.47
CA ARG A 160 9.47 -15.50 3.61
C ARG A 160 10.50 -14.36 3.64
N GLY A 161 10.05 -13.15 3.91
CA GLY A 161 10.94 -12.04 4.23
C GLY A 161 11.78 -12.34 5.47
N ALA A 162 12.89 -11.65 5.62
CA ALA A 162 13.61 -11.65 6.90
C ALA A 162 12.66 -11.11 7.99
N SER A 163 12.76 -11.64 9.21
CA SER A 163 12.10 -11.10 10.40
C SER A 163 12.73 -9.74 10.76
N GLY A 164 12.49 -8.73 9.93
CA GLY A 164 12.94 -7.36 10.15
C GLY A 164 11.98 -6.60 11.06
N ASN A 165 12.49 -5.56 11.70
CA ASN A 165 11.77 -4.71 12.63
C ASN A 165 10.87 -3.68 11.90
N PHE A 166 10.08 -4.13 10.92
CA PHE A 166 9.21 -3.27 10.13
C PHE A 166 7.87 -3.02 10.85
N ARG A 167 7.38 -1.78 10.81
CA ARG A 167 6.04 -1.43 11.34
C ARG A 167 4.98 -1.90 10.35
N GLY A 168 4.57 -3.16 10.50
CA GLY A 168 3.50 -3.76 9.72
C GLY A 168 2.09 -3.32 10.13
N VAL A 169 1.11 -3.71 9.33
CA VAL A 169 -0.31 -3.58 9.65
C VAL A 169 -0.63 -4.37 10.92
N ARG A 170 -1.37 -3.78 11.86
CA ARG A 170 -1.82 -4.51 13.06
C ARG A 170 -2.86 -5.54 12.61
N LYS A 171 -2.64 -6.81 12.95
CA LYS A 171 -3.65 -7.85 12.70
C LYS A 171 -4.91 -7.45 13.49
N ALA A 172 -6.04 -7.29 12.80
CA ALA A 172 -7.31 -7.07 13.47
C ALA A 172 -7.52 -8.24 14.45
N ARG A 173 -7.70 -7.94 15.73
CA ARG A 173 -8.10 -8.93 16.73
C ARG A 173 -9.45 -9.46 16.26
N GLN A 174 -9.53 -10.70 15.80
CA GLN A 174 -10.81 -11.39 15.63
C GLN A 174 -11.47 -11.40 17.00
N ILE A 175 -12.46 -10.54 17.17
CA ILE A 175 -13.39 -10.64 18.30
C ILE A 175 -14.28 -11.80 17.89
N GLY A 176 -14.00 -13.00 18.41
CA GLY A 176 -14.83 -14.17 18.18
C GLY A 176 -16.23 -13.86 18.70
N TRP A 177 -17.21 -13.89 17.80
CA TRP A 177 -18.62 -14.00 18.18
C TRP A 177 -19.00 -15.44 17.91
N GLU A 178 -18.98 -16.25 18.96
CA GLU A 178 -19.69 -17.52 19.02
C GLU A 178 -21.18 -17.19 19.23
N TRP A 179 -22.04 -17.72 18.37
CA TRP A 179 -23.48 -17.87 18.59
C TRP A 179 -23.82 -19.35 18.41
#